data_AF-A0A7S3XFR7-F1
#
_entry.id   AF-A0A7S3XFR7-F1
#
_cell.length_a   1.000
_cell.length_b   1.000
_cell.length_c   1.000
_cell.angle_alpha   90.00
_cell.angle_beta   90.00
_cell.angle_gamma   90.00
#
_symmetry.space_group_name_H-M   'P 1'
#
loop_
_entity.id
_entity.type
_entity.pdbx_description
1 polymer ?
#
loop_
_entity_poly.entity_id
_entity_poly.type
_entity_poly.pdbx_seq_one_letter_code
_entity_poly.pdbx_strand_id
1 'polypeptide(L)'
;MGLGDKRAADQAAVDAMRLVLNTVIMDGKVVIGEGEKDEAPMLFSGEYLGDGSWPAVDIAVDPLDGTSLVAKGKHGAITVIALAERGAMFSPGKAYYMNKLCVPYEAAGMVDIDAPVARNVKAVA
;
A
#
# COMPACT_ATOMS: atom_id res chain seq x y z
N MET A 1 9.54 2.24 -18.33
CA MET A 1 10.40 1.37 -17.49
C MET A 1 11.83 1.44 -18.01
N GLY A 2 12.85 1.31 -17.15
CA GLY A 2 14.26 1.29 -17.56
C GLY A 2 14.90 2.65 -17.88
N LEU A 3 14.21 3.75 -17.58
CA LEU A 3 14.63 5.11 -17.93
C LEU A 3 15.52 5.79 -16.86
N GLY A 4 15.85 5.08 -15.77
CA GLY A 4 16.69 5.60 -14.69
C GLY A 4 16.00 6.61 -13.76
N ASP A 5 14.81 7.09 -14.08
CA ASP A 5 14.07 8.06 -13.27
C ASP A 5 12.96 7.38 -12.46
N LYS A 6 13.25 7.17 -11.17
CA LYS A 6 12.27 6.59 -10.23
C LYS A 6 11.15 7.57 -9.85
N ARG A 7 11.43 8.88 -9.81
CA ARG A 7 10.47 9.89 -9.36
C ARG A 7 9.43 10.14 -10.45
N ALA A 8 9.86 10.24 -11.70
CA ALA A 8 8.94 10.36 -12.82
C ALA A 8 8.06 9.12 -12.98
N ALA A 9 8.61 7.92 -12.76
CA ALA A 9 7.83 6.68 -12.82
C ALA A 9 6.75 6.64 -11.72
N ASP A 10 7.12 7.01 -10.51
CA ASP A 10 6.25 7.07 -9.34
C ASP A 10 5.13 8.10 -9.52
N GLN A 11 5.49 9.33 -9.91
CA GLN A 11 4.53 10.40 -10.17
C GLN A 11 3.51 10.02 -11.25
N ALA A 12 3.94 9.38 -12.33
CA ALA A 12 3.04 8.91 -13.38
C ALA A 12 2.03 7.87 -12.86
N ALA A 13 2.44 7.01 -11.92
CA ALA A 13 1.57 6.03 -11.29
C ALA A 13 0.56 6.69 -10.34
N VAL A 14 1.01 7.64 -9.50
CA VAL A 14 0.17 8.44 -8.61
C VAL A 14 -0.92 9.18 -9.39
N ASP A 15 -0.52 9.89 -10.45
CA ASP A 15 -1.42 10.69 -11.29
C ASP A 15 -2.51 9.81 -11.92
N ALA A 16 -2.10 8.70 -12.52
CA ALA A 16 -3.01 7.78 -13.19
C ALA A 16 -3.98 7.11 -12.20
N MET A 17 -3.47 6.65 -11.05
CA MET A 17 -4.29 6.02 -10.02
C MET A 17 -5.33 6.99 -9.46
N ARG A 18 -4.91 8.20 -9.09
CA ARG A 18 -5.82 9.22 -8.55
C ARG A 18 -6.91 9.60 -9.54
N LEU A 19 -6.55 9.77 -10.82
CA LEU A 19 -7.51 10.07 -11.88
C LEU A 19 -8.59 8.99 -11.98
N VAL A 20 -8.19 7.71 -11.98
CA VAL A 20 -9.13 6.58 -12.10
C VAL A 20 -9.97 6.41 -10.84
N LEU A 21 -9.37 6.49 -9.65
CA LEU A 21 -10.11 6.34 -8.38
C LEU A 21 -11.21 7.40 -8.20
N ASN A 22 -11.01 8.62 -8.72
CA ASN A 22 -12.04 9.67 -8.69
C ASN A 22 -13.25 9.42 -9.59
N THR A 23 -13.21 8.39 -10.44
CA THR A 23 -14.36 7.98 -11.27
C THR A 23 -15.18 6.86 -10.64
N VAL A 24 -14.73 6.30 -9.52
CA VAL A 24 -15.37 5.16 -8.85
C VAL A 24 -16.52 5.65 -7.98
N ILE A 25 -17.64 4.91 -7.99
CA ILE A 25 -18.79 5.15 -7.12
C ILE A 25 -18.43 4.73 -5.69
N MET A 26 -17.98 5.68 -4.87
CA MET A 26 -17.59 5.48 -3.47
C MET A 26 -17.33 6.79 -2.74
N ASP A 27 -17.47 6.76 -1.41
CA ASP A 27 -16.92 7.74 -0.47
C ASP A 27 -15.62 7.15 0.08
N GLY A 28 -14.56 7.27 -0.70
CA GLY A 28 -13.25 6.74 -0.38
C GLY A 28 -12.46 7.69 0.48
N LYS A 29 -11.82 7.20 1.56
CA LYS A 29 -10.80 7.95 2.31
C LYS A 29 -9.48 7.21 2.28
N VAL A 30 -8.42 7.88 1.87
CA VAL A 30 -7.06 7.34 1.91
C VAL A 30 -6.62 7.25 3.37
N VAL A 31 -6.32 6.04 3.86
CA VAL A 31 -5.78 5.78 5.19
C VAL A 31 -4.28 5.47 5.14
N ILE A 32 -3.82 4.89 4.02
CA ILE A 32 -2.42 4.63 3.72
C ILE A 32 -2.18 5.12 2.29
N GLY A 33 -1.20 5.99 2.08
CA GLY A 33 -0.86 6.51 0.76
C GLY A 33 0.56 7.08 0.72
N GLU A 34 0.80 8.04 -0.18
CA GLU A 34 2.14 8.57 -0.49
C GLU A 34 2.81 9.34 0.65
N GLY A 35 2.03 9.74 1.67
CA GLY A 35 2.54 10.43 2.85
C GLY A 35 1.51 11.35 3.50
N GLU A 36 2.00 12.31 4.26
CA GLU A 36 1.20 13.41 4.81
C GLU A 36 0.95 14.49 3.75
N LYS A 37 -0.14 15.25 3.90
CA LYS A 37 -0.56 16.27 2.92
C LYS A 37 0.52 17.30 2.56
N ASP A 38 1.38 17.64 3.51
CA ASP A 38 2.44 18.64 3.32
C ASP A 38 3.61 18.10 2.49
N GLU A 39 3.78 16.78 2.44
CA GLU A 39 4.87 16.09 1.74
C GLU A 39 4.40 15.44 0.42
N ALA A 40 3.13 15.03 0.37
CA ALA A 40 2.49 14.38 -0.75
C ALA A 40 1.30 15.22 -1.27
N PRO A 41 1.39 15.81 -2.47
CA PRO A 41 0.30 16.64 -3.02
C PRO A 41 -0.92 15.82 -3.45
N MET A 42 -0.77 14.51 -3.62
CA MET A 42 -1.79 13.58 -4.09
C MET A 42 -1.66 12.24 -3.35
N LEU A 43 -2.78 11.56 -3.18
CA LEU A 43 -2.92 10.30 -2.46
C LEU A 43 -2.37 10.39 -1.03
N PHE A 44 -2.51 11.55 -0.39
CA PHE A 44 -2.06 11.75 0.99
C PHE A 44 -3.05 11.14 1.98
N SER A 45 -2.57 10.81 3.18
CA SER A 45 -3.39 10.30 4.26
C SER A 45 -4.50 11.30 4.63
N GLY A 46 -5.75 10.86 4.49
CA GLY A 46 -6.95 11.68 4.70
C GLY A 46 -7.53 12.31 3.44
N GLU A 47 -6.93 12.13 2.26
CA GLU A 47 -7.56 12.54 1.00
C GLU A 47 -8.85 11.74 0.75
N TYR A 48 -9.88 12.42 0.24
CA TYR A 48 -11.11 11.77 -0.20
C TYR A 48 -11.10 11.55 -1.71
N LEU A 49 -11.48 10.35 -2.13
CA LEU A 49 -11.49 9.90 -3.53
C LEU A 49 -12.83 9.23 -3.86
N GLY A 50 -13.17 9.24 -5.15
CA GLY A 50 -14.45 8.74 -5.66
C GLY A 50 -15.45 9.87 -5.89
N ASP A 51 -16.67 9.50 -6.29
CA ASP A 51 -17.75 10.46 -6.54
C ASP A 51 -18.48 10.93 -5.27
N GLY A 52 -18.15 10.35 -4.10
CA GLY A 52 -18.77 10.65 -2.81
C GLY A 52 -20.05 9.86 -2.52
N SER A 53 -20.46 8.95 -3.41
CA SER A 53 -21.61 8.07 -3.22
C SER A 53 -21.31 6.95 -2.22
N TRP A 54 -22.32 6.40 -1.55
CA TRP A 54 -22.11 5.18 -0.74
C TRP A 54 -21.67 4.01 -1.64
N PRO A 55 -20.70 3.15 -1.23
CA PRO A 55 -20.23 2.90 0.13
C PRO A 55 -19.10 3.80 0.63
N ALA A 56 -19.08 4.01 1.95
CA ALA A 56 -17.96 4.64 2.66
C ALA A 56 -16.85 3.61 2.95
N VAL A 57 -15.67 3.83 2.40
CA VAL A 57 -14.57 2.84 2.39
C VAL A 57 -13.23 3.47 2.74
N ASP A 58 -12.43 2.76 3.51
CA ASP A 58 -11.01 3.09 3.70
C ASP A 58 -10.21 2.55 2.52
N ILE A 59 -9.23 3.32 2.08
CA ILE A 59 -8.38 3.02 0.92
C ILE A 59 -6.92 3.00 1.38
N ALA A 60 -6.21 1.95 1.01
CA ALA A 60 -4.76 1.91 1.03
C ALA A 60 -4.24 1.84 -0.40
N VAL A 61 -3.30 2.71 -0.76
CA VAL A 61 -2.68 2.75 -2.08
C VAL A 61 -1.17 2.65 -1.99
N ASP A 62 -0.60 1.91 -2.93
CA ASP A 62 0.82 1.94 -3.29
C ASP A 62 0.90 1.97 -4.82
N PRO A 63 0.88 3.18 -5.42
CA PRO A 63 0.89 3.38 -6.87
C PRO A 63 2.03 2.66 -7.56
N LEU A 64 3.20 2.57 -6.91
CA LEU A 64 4.36 1.91 -7.46
C LEU A 64 5.28 1.29 -6.39
N ASP A 65 4.91 0.11 -5.91
CA ASP A 65 5.79 -0.70 -5.07
C ASP A 65 7.00 -1.14 -5.91
N GLY A 66 8.18 -0.65 -5.53
CA GLY A 66 9.41 -0.88 -6.26
C GLY A 66 9.72 0.15 -7.35
N THR A 67 9.51 1.44 -7.10
CA THR A 67 9.95 2.56 -8.00
C THR A 67 11.36 2.37 -8.56
N SER A 68 12.30 1.89 -7.74
CA SER A 68 13.69 1.62 -8.16
C SER A 68 13.83 0.42 -9.10
N LEU A 69 12.96 -0.58 -9.00
CA LEU A 69 12.90 -1.71 -9.92
C LEU A 69 12.41 -1.21 -11.29
N VAL A 70 11.36 -0.39 -11.32
CA VAL A 70 10.83 0.21 -12.55
C VAL A 70 11.85 1.11 -13.24
N ALA A 71 12.53 1.98 -12.49
CA ALA A 71 13.57 2.84 -13.03
C ALA A 71 14.70 2.04 -13.68
N LYS A 72 15.05 0.88 -13.10
CA LYS A 72 16.12 -0.01 -13.59
C LYS A 72 15.64 -1.10 -14.56
N GLY A 73 14.34 -1.17 -14.86
CA GLY A 73 13.76 -2.21 -15.71
C GLY A 73 13.89 -3.63 -15.13
N LYS A 74 13.83 -3.76 -13.80
CA LYS A 74 13.88 -5.04 -13.10
C LYS A 74 12.46 -5.57 -12.80
N HIS A 75 12.36 -6.88 -12.65
CA HIS A 75 11.15 -7.58 -12.25
C HIS A 75 10.75 -7.28 -10.80
N GLY A 76 9.47 -7.47 -10.48
CA GLY A 76 8.95 -7.46 -9.12
C GLY A 76 8.25 -6.17 -8.69
N ALA A 77 8.22 -5.14 -9.54
CA ALA A 77 7.40 -3.96 -9.28
C ALA A 77 5.92 -4.23 -9.58
N ILE A 78 5.04 -3.70 -8.72
CA ILE A 78 3.59 -3.84 -8.84
C ILE A 78 2.89 -2.53 -8.44
N THR A 79 1.63 -2.39 -8.84
CA THR A 79 0.73 -1.33 -8.37
C THR A 79 -0.33 -1.99 -7.48
N VAL A 80 -0.57 -1.43 -6.30
CA VAL A 80 -1.43 -2.03 -5.27
C VAL A 80 -2.49 -1.04 -4.82
N ILE A 81 -3.73 -1.53 -4.71
CA ILE A 81 -4.85 -0.83 -4.06
C ILE A 81 -5.55 -1.86 -3.18
N ALA A 82 -5.92 -1.47 -1.96
CA ALA A 82 -6.81 -2.22 -1.09
C ALA A 82 -7.94 -1.33 -0.60
N LEU A 83 -9.12 -1.93 -0.43
CA LEU A 83 -10.30 -1.28 0.14
C LEU A 83 -10.85 -2.12 1.28
N ALA A 84 -11.38 -1.45 2.30
CA ALA A 84 -12.08 -2.08 3.41
C ALA A 84 -13.22 -1.17 3.87
N GLU A 85 -14.12 -1.71 4.71
CA GLU A 85 -15.12 -0.88 5.39
C GLU A 85 -14.46 0.27 6.15
N ARG A 86 -15.14 1.43 6.19
CA ARG A 86 -14.68 2.62 6.93
C ARG A 86 -14.26 2.25 8.36
N GLY A 87 -13.02 2.56 8.73
CA GLY A 87 -12.44 2.30 10.05
C GLY A 87 -11.85 0.91 10.25
N ALA A 88 -11.93 0.01 9.26
CA ALA A 88 -11.39 -1.35 9.38
C ALA A 88 -9.87 -1.43 9.12
N MET A 89 -9.27 -0.42 8.50
CA MET A 89 -7.82 -0.40 8.26
C MET A 89 -7.06 0.20 9.44
N PHE A 90 -5.98 -0.46 9.84
CA PHE A 90 -5.02 0.10 10.78
C PHE A 90 -4.28 1.29 10.16
N SER A 91 -4.31 2.45 10.83
CA SER A 91 -3.50 3.60 10.44
C SER A 91 -2.17 3.58 11.20
N PRO A 92 -1.02 3.50 10.49
CA PRO A 92 0.29 3.39 11.13
C PRO A 92 0.75 4.67 11.84
N GLY A 93 0.09 5.81 11.61
CA GLY A 93 0.48 7.10 12.16
C GLY A 93 1.95 7.42 11.84
N LYS A 94 2.76 7.68 12.87
CA LYS A 94 4.19 8.02 12.72
C LYS A 94 5.13 6.82 12.63
N ALA A 95 4.62 5.59 12.62
CA ALA A 95 5.45 4.41 12.55
C ALA A 95 5.99 4.20 11.13
N TYR A 96 7.31 4.24 10.95
CA TYR A 96 7.97 4.02 9.66
C TYR A 96 8.27 2.56 9.37
N TYR A 97 8.49 1.75 10.41
CA TYR A 97 8.88 0.35 10.28
C TYR A 97 7.99 -0.55 11.13
N MET A 98 7.78 -1.76 10.64
CA MET A 98 7.06 -2.83 11.32
C MET A 98 7.80 -4.14 11.08
N ASN A 99 8.07 -4.89 12.16
CA ASN A 99 8.52 -6.26 12.04
C ASN A 99 7.35 -7.11 11.50
N LYS A 100 7.58 -7.94 10.48
CA LYS A 100 6.53 -8.70 9.78
C LYS A 100 6.91 -10.17 9.68
N LEU A 101 5.94 -11.05 9.90
CA LEU A 101 6.03 -12.49 9.65
C LEU A 101 4.75 -12.93 8.94
N CYS A 102 4.88 -13.35 7.68
CA CYS A 102 3.77 -13.82 6.85
C CYS A 102 4.03 -15.27 6.43
N VAL A 103 3.03 -16.13 6.56
CA VAL A 103 3.12 -17.57 6.27
C VAL A 103 1.86 -18.06 5.55
N PRO A 104 1.89 -19.24 4.89
CA PRO A 104 0.68 -19.89 4.37
C PRO A 104 -0.35 -20.15 5.47
N TYR A 105 -1.62 -20.28 5.08
CA TYR A 105 -2.73 -20.46 6.01
C TYR A 105 -2.52 -21.66 6.94
N GLU A 106 -1.97 -22.75 6.41
CA GLU A 106 -1.69 -23.99 7.11
C GLU A 106 -0.73 -23.80 8.30
N ALA A 107 0.12 -22.77 8.26
CA ALA A 107 1.12 -22.48 9.27
C ALA A 107 0.76 -21.30 10.19
N ALA A 108 -0.38 -20.62 9.98
CA ALA A 108 -0.72 -19.38 10.67
C ALA A 108 -0.74 -19.50 12.21
N GLY A 109 -1.16 -20.65 12.74
CA GLY A 109 -1.18 -20.93 14.19
C GLY A 109 0.12 -21.52 14.76
N MET A 110 1.15 -21.72 13.92
CA MET A 110 2.37 -22.43 14.29
C MET A 110 3.57 -21.50 14.51
N VAL A 111 3.44 -20.23 14.11
CA VAL A 111 4.52 -19.25 14.12
C VAL A 111 4.29 -18.14 15.15
N ASP A 112 5.38 -17.48 15.53
CA ASP A 112 5.41 -16.46 16.57
C ASP A 112 6.48 -15.41 16.23
N ILE A 113 6.07 -14.16 16.04
CA ILE A 113 6.96 -13.09 15.59
C ILE A 113 8.02 -12.71 16.65
N ASP A 114 7.75 -12.99 17.92
CA ASP A 114 8.68 -12.72 19.03
C ASP A 114 9.67 -13.88 19.26
N ALA A 115 9.44 -15.03 18.62
CA ALA A 115 10.34 -16.16 18.70
C ALA A 115 11.52 -16.04 17.70
N PRO A 116 12.65 -16.74 17.95
CA PRO A 116 13.76 -16.78 17.01
C PRO A 116 13.33 -17.29 15.63
N VAL A 117 13.84 -16.67 14.56
CA VAL A 117 13.55 -17.04 13.16
C VAL A 117 13.70 -18.54 12.91
N ALA A 118 14.74 -19.17 13.48
CA ALA A 118 14.99 -20.61 13.33
C ALA A 118 13.86 -21.51 13.85
N ARG A 119 13.11 -21.07 14.88
CA ARG A 119 11.92 -21.79 15.38
C ARG A 119 10.80 -21.69 14.36
N ASN A 120 10.52 -20.49 13.85
CA ASN A 120 9.46 -20.29 12.85
C ASN A 120 9.74 -21.06 11.56
N VAL A 121 10.99 -21.05 11.06
CA VAL A 121 11.37 -21.83 9.87
C VAL A 121 11.10 -23.32 10.07
N LYS A 122 11.41 -23.88 11.25
CA LYS A 122 11.11 -25.29 11.56
C LYS A 122 9.61 -25.57 11.73
N ALA A 123 8.83 -24.58 12.15
CA ALA A 123 7.38 -24.72 12.30
C ALA A 123 6.66 -24.67 10.94
N VAL A 124 7.23 -23.99 9.93
CA VAL A 124 6.67 -23.88 8.58
C VAL A 124 7.13 -25.02 7.66
N ALA A 125 8.33 -25.57 7.87
CA ALA A 125 8.93 -26.62 7.05
C ALA A 125 8.24 -27.99 7.20
#